data_AF-A0A178B5M9-F1
#
_entry.id   AF-A0A178B5M9-F1
#
_cell.length_a   1.000
_cell.length_b   1.000
_cell.length_c   1.000
_cell.angle_alpha   90.00
_cell.angle_beta   90.00
_cell.angle_gamma   90.00
#
_symmetry.space_group_name_H-M   'P 1'
#
loop_
_entity.id
_entity.type
_entity.pdbx_description
1 polymer ?
#
loop_
_entity_poly.entity_id
_entity_poly.type
_entity_poly.pdbx_seq_one_letter_code
_entity_poly.pdbx_strand_id
1 'polypeptide(L)'
;MGGAPPLNSTKRSPNQTAKGHYWAYDGSNLIGTPPRLYNQIIRVIAVQYKRESDIESEVNNADFARVLALSNVAMADAGVFSWKEKWDFEFWRPLSGVRDDLRPDHGDPFWLTLGAPSTNTNDIPFKPPFPAYPSGHATFGGAVFQMLRRYYNGRWNSWENNEPDSIAFDMISDELNGISRDLRQPYDPTTPITEQPGIVRTRVPRHFESLWEAMFENAISRIFLGVHWRFDAAAAKDIMIPTDTKDVYATDRNGATLYQNIEDIRYETTGTREGFEGQFPIGGIPLGMGIANEIFEANLRPTPKEIQPMPPAEPAKTHQGSEQVVMGLPSEQP
;
A
#
# COMPACT_ATOMS: atom_id res chain seq x y z
N MET A 1 -17.79 2.69 -1.36
CA MET A 1 -16.66 2.12 -2.14
C MET A 1 -16.03 0.87 -1.52
N GLY A 2 -15.85 0.77 -0.20
CA GLY A 2 -15.12 -0.33 0.44
C GLY A 2 -15.94 -1.48 1.02
N GLY A 3 -17.28 -1.44 0.92
CA GLY A 3 -18.16 -2.41 1.58
C GLY A 3 -18.13 -3.81 0.96
N ALA A 4 -18.60 -4.80 1.72
CA ALA A 4 -18.73 -6.18 1.25
C ALA A 4 -19.70 -6.27 0.05
N PRO A 5 -19.52 -7.24 -0.86
CA PRO A 5 -20.33 -7.36 -2.08
C PRO A 5 -21.86 -7.38 -1.90
N PRO A 6 -22.44 -8.06 -0.89
CA PRO A 6 -23.91 -8.17 -0.78
C PRO A 6 -24.58 -6.97 -0.12
N LEU A 7 -23.83 -5.97 0.37
CA LEU A 7 -24.43 -4.84 1.08
C LEU A 7 -25.10 -3.86 0.11
N ASN A 8 -26.34 -3.46 0.40
CA ASN A 8 -27.09 -2.46 -0.37
C ASN A 8 -26.36 -1.10 -0.50
N SER A 9 -25.53 -0.76 0.49
CA SER A 9 -24.70 0.44 0.54
C SER A 9 -23.45 0.36 -0.34
N THR A 10 -23.05 -0.82 -0.81
CA THR A 10 -21.88 -0.99 -1.67
C THR A 10 -22.18 -0.52 -3.09
N LYS A 11 -21.61 0.61 -3.49
CA LYS A 11 -21.69 1.17 -4.86
C LYS A 11 -20.48 0.88 -5.74
N ARG A 12 -19.53 0.07 -5.25
CA ARG A 12 -18.31 -0.30 -5.98
C ARG A 12 -18.68 -1.19 -7.18
N SER A 13 -18.08 -0.93 -8.34
CA SER A 13 -18.29 -1.76 -9.53
C SER A 13 -17.50 -3.08 -9.49
N PRO A 14 -17.85 -4.08 -10.32
CA PRO A 14 -17.05 -5.30 -10.46
C PRO A 14 -15.61 -5.03 -10.88
N ASN A 15 -15.38 -4.10 -11.81
CA ASN A 15 -14.03 -3.70 -12.22
C ASN A 15 -13.22 -3.10 -11.06
N GLN A 16 -13.84 -2.26 -10.23
CA GLN A 16 -13.19 -1.73 -9.03
C GLN A 16 -12.90 -2.81 -7.98
N THR A 17 -13.73 -3.87 -7.89
CA THR A 17 -13.41 -5.05 -7.07
C THR A 17 -12.16 -5.77 -7.60
N ALA A 18 -12.06 -5.96 -8.92
CA ALA A 18 -10.87 -6.53 -9.53
C ALA A 18 -9.62 -5.68 -9.22
N LYS A 19 -9.68 -4.36 -9.41
CA LYS A 19 -8.59 -3.43 -9.03
C LYS A 19 -8.23 -3.54 -7.55
N GLY A 20 -9.21 -3.69 -6.66
CA GLY A 20 -8.98 -3.90 -5.22
C GLY A 20 -8.14 -5.15 -4.92
N HIS A 21 -8.55 -6.31 -5.43
CA HIS A 21 -7.84 -7.57 -5.21
C HIS A 21 -6.51 -7.65 -5.95
N TYR A 22 -6.41 -7.05 -7.14
CA TYR A 22 -5.22 -7.12 -7.99
C TYR A 22 -3.93 -6.69 -7.26
N TRP A 23 -4.04 -5.67 -6.42
CA TRP A 23 -2.94 -5.07 -5.67
C TRP A 23 -2.86 -5.54 -4.21
N ALA A 24 -3.52 -6.66 -3.86
CA ALA A 24 -3.60 -7.12 -2.47
C ALA A 24 -2.28 -7.63 -1.90
N TYR A 25 -1.91 -8.89 -2.14
CA TYR A 25 -0.67 -9.48 -1.64
C TYR A 25 -0.52 -9.24 -0.14
N ASP A 26 -1.57 -9.53 0.63
CA ASP A 26 -1.66 -9.17 2.05
C ASP A 26 -1.04 -10.26 2.97
N GLY A 27 0.07 -10.89 2.54
CA GLY A 27 0.75 -11.95 3.29
C GLY A 27 0.15 -13.34 3.11
N SER A 28 -0.61 -13.55 2.04
CA SER A 28 -1.34 -14.80 1.78
C SER A 28 -0.43 -15.96 1.38
N ASN A 29 -0.89 -17.19 1.63
CA ASN A 29 -0.19 -18.43 1.26
C ASN A 29 0.14 -18.44 -0.24
N LEU A 30 1.38 -18.83 -0.59
CA LEU A 30 1.90 -18.89 -1.96
C LEU A 30 1.94 -17.54 -2.72
N ILE A 31 1.54 -16.43 -2.09
CA ILE A 31 1.51 -15.09 -2.71
C ILE A 31 2.49 -14.14 -2.03
N GLY A 32 2.56 -14.10 -0.69
CA GLY A 32 3.44 -13.20 0.05
C GLY A 32 2.92 -11.76 0.13
N THR A 33 3.85 -10.80 0.19
CA THR A 33 3.59 -9.39 0.56
C THR A 33 3.69 -8.42 -0.64
N PRO A 34 3.24 -7.16 -0.53
CA PRO A 34 3.23 -6.22 -1.66
C PRO A 34 4.60 -5.99 -2.31
N PRO A 35 5.74 -5.92 -1.58
CA PRO A 35 7.07 -5.87 -2.19
C PRO A 35 7.37 -7.00 -3.19
N ARG A 36 6.76 -8.18 -3.06
CA ARG A 36 6.87 -9.25 -4.05
C ARG A 36 6.18 -8.88 -5.36
N LEU A 37 4.94 -8.38 -5.31
CA LEU A 37 4.23 -7.90 -6.50
C LEU A 37 5.02 -6.79 -7.21
N TYR A 38 5.52 -5.83 -6.44
CA TYR A 38 6.28 -4.72 -7.02
C TYR A 38 7.57 -5.21 -7.67
N ASN A 39 8.28 -6.19 -7.08
CA ASN A 39 9.42 -6.82 -7.75
C ASN A 39 9.04 -7.65 -9.00
N GLN A 40 7.86 -8.28 -9.04
CA GLN A 40 7.37 -8.91 -10.27
C GLN A 40 7.22 -7.86 -11.38
N ILE A 41 6.68 -6.69 -11.06
CA ILE A 41 6.50 -5.57 -12.00
C ILE A 41 7.85 -4.98 -12.44
N ILE A 42 8.79 -4.74 -11.51
CA ILE A 42 10.15 -4.25 -11.83
C ILE A 42 10.82 -5.20 -12.82
N ARG A 43 10.69 -6.52 -12.65
CA ARG A 43 11.29 -7.51 -13.55
C ARG A 43 10.68 -7.45 -14.96
N VAL A 44 9.36 -7.28 -15.08
CA VAL A 44 8.69 -7.11 -16.37
C VAL A 44 9.25 -5.87 -17.09
N ILE A 45 9.26 -4.73 -16.40
CA ILE A 45 9.74 -3.45 -16.94
C ILE A 45 11.22 -3.54 -17.33
N ALA A 46 12.07 -4.08 -16.45
CA ALA A 46 13.49 -4.23 -16.69
C ALA A 46 13.78 -5.02 -17.98
N VAL A 47 13.09 -6.15 -18.17
CA VAL A 47 13.26 -6.98 -19.37
C VAL A 47 12.67 -6.33 -20.62
N GLN A 48 11.53 -5.65 -20.50
CA GLN A 48 10.87 -4.97 -21.62
C GLN A 48 11.71 -3.80 -22.14
N TYR A 49 12.32 -3.04 -21.22
CA TYR A 49 13.02 -1.80 -21.53
C TYR A 49 14.55 -1.92 -21.50
N LYS A 50 15.12 -3.14 -21.46
CA LYS A 50 16.57 -3.41 -21.47
C LYS A 50 17.30 -2.79 -22.66
N ARG A 51 18.62 -2.58 -22.53
CA ARG A 51 19.41 -1.86 -23.57
C ARG A 51 19.82 -2.77 -24.72
N GLU A 52 20.18 -4.00 -24.41
CA GLU A 52 20.67 -4.96 -25.39
C GLU A 52 19.74 -6.17 -25.50
N SER A 53 19.72 -6.80 -26.67
CA SER A 53 18.89 -7.99 -26.92
C SER A 53 19.36 -9.21 -26.13
N ASP A 54 20.67 -9.33 -25.93
CA ASP A 54 21.27 -10.39 -25.11
C ASP A 54 21.01 -10.12 -23.62
N ILE A 55 20.21 -10.99 -23.00
CA ILE A 55 19.82 -10.86 -21.61
C ILE A 55 21.01 -11.01 -20.65
N GLU A 56 22.08 -11.68 -21.07
CA GLU A 56 23.27 -11.93 -20.26
C GLU A 56 24.37 -10.88 -20.48
N SER A 57 24.14 -9.88 -21.33
CA SER A 57 25.10 -8.80 -21.58
C SER A 57 25.46 -8.04 -20.31
N GLU A 58 26.73 -7.64 -20.19
CA GLU A 58 27.21 -6.84 -19.06
C GLU A 58 26.48 -5.50 -18.93
N VAL A 59 26.00 -4.92 -20.05
CA VAL A 59 25.16 -3.73 -20.04
C VAL A 59 23.83 -3.98 -19.34
N ASN A 60 23.16 -5.09 -19.65
CA ASN A 60 21.91 -5.46 -18.99
C ASN A 60 22.15 -5.89 -17.53
N ASN A 61 23.24 -6.60 -17.24
CA ASN A 61 23.62 -6.97 -15.87
C ASN A 61 23.76 -5.72 -14.98
N ALA A 62 24.47 -4.70 -15.45
CA ALA A 62 24.62 -3.43 -14.75
C ALA A 62 23.28 -2.65 -14.63
N ASP A 63 22.47 -2.61 -15.69
CA ASP A 63 21.15 -1.97 -15.71
C ASP A 63 20.21 -2.60 -14.66
N PHE A 64 20.14 -3.93 -14.63
CA PHE A 64 19.30 -4.69 -13.70
C PHE A 64 19.77 -4.56 -12.26
N ALA A 65 21.08 -4.68 -12.01
CA ALA A 65 21.64 -4.51 -10.67
C ALA A 65 21.30 -3.13 -10.10
N ARG A 66 21.43 -2.08 -10.92
CA ARG A 66 21.16 -0.70 -10.48
C ARG A 66 19.67 -0.45 -10.22
N VAL A 67 18.79 -0.84 -11.14
CA VAL A 67 17.34 -0.60 -10.99
C VAL A 67 16.75 -1.39 -9.82
N LEU A 68 17.20 -2.63 -9.60
CA LEU A 68 16.77 -3.45 -8.47
C LEU A 68 17.28 -2.88 -7.14
N ALA A 69 18.53 -2.43 -7.07
CA ALA A 69 19.08 -1.83 -5.86
C ALA A 69 18.35 -0.53 -5.48
N LEU A 70 18.19 0.38 -6.45
CA LEU A 70 17.44 1.63 -6.25
C LEU A 70 16.02 1.38 -5.76
N SER A 71 15.30 0.50 -6.45
CA SER A 71 13.88 0.26 -6.17
C SER A 71 13.65 -0.45 -4.84
N ASN A 72 14.48 -1.44 -4.49
CA ASN A 72 14.33 -2.17 -3.23
C ASN A 72 14.80 -1.36 -2.03
N VAL A 73 15.82 -0.50 -2.15
CA VAL A 73 16.18 0.44 -1.09
C VAL A 73 15.09 1.49 -0.89
N ALA A 74 14.53 2.06 -1.97
CA ALA A 74 13.40 2.98 -1.87
C ALA A 74 12.18 2.35 -1.20
N MET A 75 11.86 1.09 -1.53
CA MET A 75 10.78 0.36 -0.84
C MET A 75 11.14 0.08 0.63
N ALA A 76 12.39 -0.22 0.97
CA ALA A 76 12.79 -0.44 2.36
C ALA A 76 12.53 0.81 3.22
N ASP A 77 12.97 1.99 2.75
CA ASP A 77 12.75 3.26 3.47
C ASP A 77 11.27 3.67 3.45
N ALA A 78 10.53 3.40 2.37
CA ALA A 78 9.08 3.54 2.35
C ALA A 78 8.39 2.72 3.44
N GLY A 79 8.87 1.50 3.69
CA GLY A 79 8.43 0.67 4.81
C GLY A 79 8.73 1.32 6.16
N VAL A 80 9.96 1.79 6.37
CA VAL A 80 10.37 2.46 7.62
C VAL A 80 9.49 3.67 7.91
N PHE A 81 9.38 4.62 6.98
CA PHE A 81 8.65 5.86 7.21
C PHE A 81 7.14 5.67 7.27
N SER A 82 6.55 4.79 6.45
CA SER A 82 5.12 4.51 6.55
C SER A 82 4.76 3.83 7.88
N TRP A 83 5.59 2.90 8.38
CA TRP A 83 5.36 2.30 9.71
C TRP A 83 5.59 3.29 10.84
N LYS A 84 6.61 4.15 10.74
CA LYS A 84 6.85 5.21 11.73
C LYS A 84 5.61 6.08 11.88
N GLU A 85 5.06 6.58 10.78
CA GLU A 85 3.90 7.46 10.80
C GLU A 85 2.62 6.71 11.23
N LYS A 86 2.45 5.44 10.83
CA LYS A 86 1.33 4.60 11.30
C LYS A 86 1.24 4.55 12.82
N TRP A 87 2.37 4.29 13.47
CA TRP A 87 2.42 4.14 14.92
C TRP A 87 2.58 5.47 15.66
N ASP A 88 2.92 6.56 14.97
CA ASP A 88 2.86 7.91 15.52
C ASP A 88 1.40 8.39 15.63
N PHE A 89 0.59 8.18 14.57
CA PHE A 89 -0.79 8.67 14.54
C PHE A 89 -1.82 7.69 15.10
N GLU A 90 -1.50 6.39 15.14
CA GLU A 90 -2.39 5.30 15.59
C GLU A 90 -3.81 5.36 14.99
N PHE A 91 -3.92 5.89 13.77
CA PHE A 91 -5.22 6.19 13.18
C PHE A 91 -6.02 4.92 12.89
N TRP A 92 -7.28 4.90 13.33
CA TRP A 92 -8.16 3.73 13.21
C TRP A 92 -8.44 3.31 11.76
N ARG A 93 -8.77 2.02 11.58
CA ARG A 93 -9.18 1.46 10.29
C ARG A 93 -10.62 1.85 9.94
N PRO A 94 -10.99 1.90 8.64
CA PRO A 94 -12.37 2.21 8.23
C PRO A 94 -13.45 1.32 8.83
N LEU A 95 -13.14 0.04 9.11
CA LEU A 95 -14.13 -0.88 9.69
C LEU A 95 -14.54 -0.41 11.08
N SER A 96 -13.57 -0.13 11.95
CA SER A 96 -13.82 0.41 13.29
C SER A 96 -14.40 1.82 13.21
N GLY A 97 -13.80 2.72 12.41
CA GLY A 97 -14.28 4.09 12.32
C GLY A 97 -15.70 4.25 11.79
N VAL A 98 -16.17 3.36 10.91
CA VAL A 98 -17.58 3.36 10.47
C VAL A 98 -18.50 2.73 11.52
N ARG A 99 -18.06 1.68 12.22
CA ARG A 99 -18.89 0.98 13.22
C ARG A 99 -19.03 1.74 14.53
N ASP A 100 -17.96 2.40 14.94
CA ASP A 100 -17.84 3.08 16.23
C ASP A 100 -18.22 4.58 16.11
N ASP A 101 -18.61 5.05 14.92
CA ASP A 101 -19.22 6.37 14.75
C ASP A 101 -20.65 6.37 15.30
N LEU A 102 -20.84 7.07 16.41
CA LEU A 102 -22.10 7.09 17.16
C LEU A 102 -23.18 7.97 16.51
N ARG A 103 -22.87 8.68 15.42
CA ARG A 103 -23.83 9.55 14.72
C ARG A 103 -24.76 8.71 13.82
N PRO A 104 -26.08 8.66 14.09
CA PRO A 104 -27.00 7.77 13.37
C PRO A 104 -27.12 8.04 11.86
N ASP A 105 -26.78 9.25 11.42
CA ASP A 105 -26.81 9.72 10.03
C ASP A 105 -25.47 9.54 9.29
N HIS A 106 -24.44 9.02 9.96
CA HIS A 106 -23.11 8.79 9.37
C HIS A 106 -22.60 7.35 9.55
N GLY A 107 -22.71 6.78 10.76
CA GLY A 107 -22.16 5.48 11.12
C GLY A 107 -23.01 4.29 10.66
N ASP A 108 -22.39 3.12 10.62
CA ASP A 108 -23.06 1.82 10.45
C ASP A 108 -22.42 0.79 11.39
N PRO A 109 -23.01 0.50 12.56
CA PRO A 109 -22.44 -0.40 13.57
C PRO A 109 -22.35 -1.86 13.11
N PHE A 110 -22.95 -2.22 11.97
CA PHE A 110 -22.94 -3.58 11.43
C PHE A 110 -22.18 -3.69 10.10
N TRP A 111 -21.53 -2.61 9.64
CA TRP A 111 -20.86 -2.55 8.36
C TRP A 111 -19.80 -3.65 8.19
N LEU A 112 -19.63 -4.14 6.96
CA LEU A 112 -18.58 -5.09 6.59
C LEU A 112 -17.81 -4.56 5.39
N THR A 113 -16.50 -4.72 5.41
CA THR A 113 -15.62 -4.39 4.29
C THR A 113 -15.57 -5.52 3.27
N LEU A 114 -15.12 -5.23 2.03
CA LEU A 114 -14.61 -6.29 1.15
C LEU A 114 -13.40 -7.01 1.79
N GLY A 115 -12.55 -6.25 2.49
CA GLY A 115 -11.44 -6.76 3.30
C GLY A 115 -10.16 -7.05 2.52
N ALA A 116 -9.05 -7.17 3.24
CA ALA A 116 -7.83 -7.76 2.68
C ALA A 116 -8.10 -9.26 2.43
N PRO A 117 -7.83 -9.79 1.22
CA PRO A 117 -8.16 -11.17 0.89
C PRO A 117 -7.25 -12.16 1.65
N SER A 118 -7.85 -13.21 2.21
CA SER A 118 -7.16 -14.34 2.82
C SER A 118 -6.92 -15.44 1.77
N THR A 119 -6.19 -15.10 0.72
CA THR A 119 -6.02 -15.97 -0.46
C THR A 119 -5.33 -17.28 -0.13
N ASN A 120 -5.77 -18.36 -0.77
CA ASN A 120 -5.27 -19.72 -0.54
C ASN A 120 -5.41 -20.17 0.93
N THR A 121 -6.44 -19.67 1.63
CA THR A 121 -6.93 -20.18 2.91
C THR A 121 -8.46 -20.29 2.87
N ASN A 122 -9.09 -20.85 3.90
CA ASN A 122 -10.54 -20.85 4.10
C ASN A 122 -10.99 -19.79 5.13
N ASP A 123 -10.13 -18.82 5.44
CA ASP A 123 -10.44 -17.75 6.37
C ASP A 123 -11.25 -16.65 5.68
N ILE A 124 -11.95 -15.86 6.47
CA ILE A 124 -12.63 -14.66 5.99
C ILE A 124 -11.62 -13.55 5.66
N PRO A 125 -11.97 -12.59 4.78
CA PRO A 125 -11.18 -11.37 4.61
C PRO A 125 -10.97 -10.62 5.92
N PHE A 126 -9.86 -9.90 6.04
CA PHE A 126 -9.41 -9.33 7.31
C PHE A 126 -9.02 -7.85 7.21
N LYS A 127 -8.68 -7.26 8.36
CA LYS A 127 -8.05 -5.94 8.46
C LYS A 127 -6.58 -6.15 8.84
N PRO A 128 -5.61 -5.66 8.06
CA PRO A 128 -4.21 -5.84 8.43
C PRO A 128 -3.92 -5.22 9.82
N PRO A 129 -3.16 -5.90 10.69
CA PRO A 129 -3.11 -5.65 12.14
C PRO A 129 -2.17 -4.49 12.50
N PHE A 130 -2.45 -3.31 11.94
CA PHE A 130 -1.70 -2.08 12.16
C PHE A 130 -2.56 -0.86 11.80
N PRO A 131 -2.21 0.35 12.29
CA PRO A 131 -2.92 1.59 12.02
C PRO A 131 -3.08 1.91 10.53
N ALA A 132 -4.08 2.74 10.22
CA ALA A 132 -4.49 3.06 8.87
C ALA A 132 -3.58 4.09 8.18
N TYR A 133 -3.34 5.25 8.80
CA TYR A 133 -2.68 6.38 8.14
C TYR A 133 -1.15 6.38 8.34
N PRO A 134 -0.34 6.51 7.26
CA PRO A 134 -0.69 6.44 5.84
C PRO A 134 -0.81 4.99 5.36
N SER A 135 -1.33 4.74 4.15
CA SER A 135 -1.37 3.39 3.57
C SER A 135 0.03 2.90 3.18
N GLY A 136 0.38 1.69 3.65
CA GLY A 136 1.65 1.05 3.28
C GLY A 136 1.75 0.79 1.78
N HIS A 137 0.71 0.21 1.17
CA HIS A 137 0.62 0.03 -0.29
C HIS A 137 0.82 1.34 -1.05
N ALA A 138 0.15 2.42 -0.66
CA ALA A 138 0.30 3.72 -1.30
C ALA A 138 1.74 4.24 -1.20
N THR A 139 2.40 4.04 -0.04
CA THR A 139 3.79 4.48 0.18
C THR A 139 4.80 3.64 -0.59
N PHE A 140 4.69 2.30 -0.54
CA PHE A 140 5.53 1.42 -1.34
C PHE A 140 5.35 1.66 -2.84
N GLY A 141 4.11 1.83 -3.30
CA GLY A 141 3.79 2.16 -4.69
C GLY A 141 4.37 3.51 -5.11
N GLY A 142 4.15 4.55 -4.31
CA GLY A 142 4.75 5.86 -4.52
C GLY A 142 6.27 5.77 -4.67
N ALA A 143 6.94 5.03 -3.78
CA ALA A 143 8.39 4.89 -3.81
C ALA A 143 8.89 4.08 -5.03
N VAL A 144 8.35 2.88 -5.26
CA VAL A 144 8.85 1.99 -6.32
C VAL A 144 8.58 2.57 -7.71
N PHE A 145 7.37 3.09 -7.94
CA PHE A 145 7.00 3.61 -9.25
C PHE A 145 7.67 4.95 -9.52
N GLN A 146 7.84 5.82 -8.52
CA GLN A 146 8.63 7.04 -8.69
C GLN A 146 10.11 6.74 -8.93
N MET A 147 10.69 5.76 -8.24
CA MET A 147 12.08 5.37 -8.47
C MET A 147 12.30 4.87 -9.90
N LEU A 148 11.40 4.03 -10.41
CA LEU A 148 11.42 3.58 -11.80
C LEU A 148 11.24 4.74 -12.78
N ARG A 149 10.29 5.65 -12.52
CA ARG A 149 10.12 6.88 -13.31
C ARG A 149 11.40 7.70 -13.37
N ARG A 150 12.05 7.96 -12.24
CA ARG A 150 13.33 8.70 -12.19
C ARG A 150 14.44 7.97 -12.94
N TYR A 151 14.50 6.64 -12.83
CA TYR A 151 15.53 5.82 -13.49
C TYR A 151 15.40 5.77 -15.01
N TYR A 152 14.16 5.69 -15.53
CA TYR A 152 13.88 5.52 -16.96
C TYR A 152 13.63 6.83 -17.71
N ASN A 153 13.42 7.95 -17.01
CA ASN A 153 13.24 9.27 -17.62
C ASN A 153 14.42 9.63 -18.52
N GLY A 154 14.15 10.07 -19.75
CA GLY A 154 15.16 10.45 -20.73
C GLY A 154 15.81 9.28 -21.47
N ARG A 155 15.43 8.02 -21.19
CA ARG A 155 15.97 6.86 -21.92
C ARG A 155 15.36 6.72 -23.32
N TRP A 156 14.08 7.07 -23.48
CA TRP A 156 13.40 7.11 -24.78
C TRP A 156 12.41 8.28 -24.88
N ASN A 157 11.68 8.56 -23.80
CA ASN A 157 10.81 9.72 -23.63
C ASN A 157 11.22 10.48 -22.37
N SER A 158 10.77 11.72 -22.27
CA SER A 158 10.96 12.56 -21.09
C SER A 158 9.62 13.05 -20.55
N TRP A 159 9.57 13.21 -19.24
CA TRP A 159 8.44 13.77 -18.49
C TRP A 159 8.97 14.56 -17.30
N GLU A 160 8.15 15.47 -16.79
CA GLU A 160 8.46 16.18 -15.55
C GLU A 160 8.29 15.25 -14.34
N ASN A 161 9.02 15.52 -13.25
CA ASN A 161 9.06 14.65 -12.08
C ASN A 161 7.68 14.38 -11.45
N ASN A 162 6.77 15.34 -11.54
CA ASN A 162 5.40 15.28 -11.02
C ASN A 162 4.34 15.10 -12.12
N GLU A 163 4.72 14.67 -13.32
CA GLU A 163 3.78 14.45 -14.43
C GLU A 163 3.76 12.99 -14.90
N PRO A 164 2.65 12.50 -15.49
CA PRO A 164 2.55 11.14 -15.98
C PRO A 164 3.72 10.75 -16.91
N ASP A 165 4.26 9.56 -16.69
CA ASP A 165 5.26 8.95 -17.58
C ASP A 165 4.57 8.16 -18.70
N SER A 166 5.38 7.56 -19.57
CA SER A 166 4.90 6.67 -20.64
C SER A 166 5.54 5.27 -20.56
N ILE A 167 5.82 4.78 -19.35
CA ILE A 167 6.38 3.44 -19.12
C ILE A 167 5.22 2.46 -19.00
N ALA A 168 4.79 1.92 -20.14
CA ALA A 168 3.69 0.97 -20.23
C ALA A 168 4.15 -0.47 -19.99
N PHE A 169 3.29 -1.31 -19.41
CA PHE A 169 3.62 -2.73 -19.17
C PHE A 169 2.37 -3.59 -19.03
N ASP A 170 2.53 -4.88 -19.32
CA ASP A 170 1.51 -5.91 -19.12
C ASP A 170 1.83 -6.79 -17.91
N MET A 171 0.82 -7.15 -17.12
CA MET A 171 1.01 -8.09 -16.02
C MET A 171 -0.25 -8.86 -15.59
N ILE A 172 -0.03 -9.95 -14.86
CA ILE A 172 -1.09 -10.77 -14.25
C ILE A 172 -0.79 -10.97 -12.78
N SER A 173 -1.72 -10.55 -11.92
CA SER A 173 -1.57 -10.59 -10.47
C SER A 173 -1.80 -12.01 -9.98
N ASP A 174 -1.00 -12.47 -9.00
CA ASP A 174 -1.21 -13.78 -8.38
C ASP A 174 -2.53 -13.87 -7.61
N GLU A 175 -3.15 -12.73 -7.30
CA GLU A 175 -4.48 -12.66 -6.70
C GLU A 175 -5.61 -12.94 -7.70
N LEU A 176 -5.32 -12.81 -9.00
CA LEU A 176 -6.26 -12.88 -10.13
C LEU A 176 -5.59 -13.57 -11.34
N ASN A 177 -5.04 -14.77 -11.13
CA ASN A 177 -4.24 -15.51 -12.13
C ASN A 177 -4.95 -16.72 -12.74
N GLY A 178 -6.13 -17.12 -12.26
CA GLY A 178 -6.81 -18.36 -12.67
C GLY A 178 -6.34 -19.63 -11.95
N ILE A 179 -5.50 -19.50 -10.92
CA ILE A 179 -4.89 -20.62 -10.19
C ILE A 179 -5.20 -20.50 -8.69
N SER A 180 -4.85 -19.35 -8.11
CA SER A 180 -5.12 -18.99 -6.71
C SER A 180 -6.62 -19.01 -6.43
N ARG A 181 -7.00 -19.28 -5.19
CA ARG A 181 -8.40 -19.56 -4.82
C ARG A 181 -8.70 -19.23 -3.38
N ASP A 182 -9.98 -19.03 -3.09
CA ASP A 182 -10.53 -19.04 -1.73
C ASP A 182 -10.91 -20.49 -1.40
N LEU A 183 -10.20 -21.13 -0.47
CA LEU A 183 -10.35 -22.56 -0.17
C LEU A 183 -11.64 -22.84 0.62
N ARG A 184 -12.15 -24.06 0.50
CA ARG A 184 -13.30 -24.53 1.30
C ARG A 184 -12.89 -25.25 2.59
N GLN A 185 -11.59 -25.48 2.75
CA GLN A 185 -10.96 -26.18 3.87
C GLN A 185 -9.57 -25.56 4.14
N PRO A 186 -8.97 -25.81 5.31
CA PRO A 186 -7.63 -25.31 5.61
C PRO A 186 -6.61 -25.65 4.51
N TYR A 187 -5.68 -24.74 4.28
CA TYR A 187 -4.59 -24.94 3.33
C TYR A 187 -3.71 -26.13 3.74
N ASP A 188 -3.50 -27.04 2.79
CA ASP A 188 -2.55 -28.14 2.92
C ASP A 188 -1.23 -27.80 2.20
N PRO A 189 -0.11 -27.63 2.92
CA PRO A 189 1.17 -27.30 2.31
C PRO A 189 1.80 -28.46 1.50
N THR A 190 1.28 -29.68 1.62
CA THR A 190 1.81 -30.87 0.94
C THR A 190 1.11 -31.17 -0.41
N THR A 191 -0.01 -30.51 -0.69
CA THR A 191 -0.82 -30.72 -1.89
C THR A 191 -0.79 -29.49 -2.80
N PRO A 192 -0.56 -29.62 -4.12
CA PRO A 192 -0.62 -28.49 -5.04
C PRO A 192 -1.92 -27.70 -4.92
N ILE A 193 -1.85 -26.37 -4.97
CA ILE A 193 -3.04 -25.51 -4.80
C ILE A 193 -4.15 -25.85 -5.80
N THR A 194 -3.77 -26.33 -7.00
CA THR A 194 -4.70 -26.75 -8.07
C THR A 194 -5.59 -27.93 -7.70
N GLU A 195 -5.14 -28.78 -6.77
CA GLU A 195 -5.84 -29.98 -6.33
C GLU A 195 -6.68 -29.74 -5.06
N GLN A 196 -6.54 -28.58 -4.41
CA GLN A 196 -7.28 -28.23 -3.21
C GLN A 196 -8.63 -27.56 -3.56
N PRO A 197 -9.79 -28.07 -3.09
CA PRO A 197 -11.10 -27.48 -3.37
C PRO A 197 -11.24 -26.02 -2.91
N GLY A 198 -11.75 -25.17 -3.79
CA GLY A 198 -11.91 -23.73 -3.55
C GLY A 198 -12.63 -23.01 -4.69
N ILE A 199 -12.94 -21.74 -4.51
CA ILE A 199 -13.43 -20.85 -5.58
C ILE A 199 -12.21 -20.23 -6.25
N VAL A 200 -11.96 -20.58 -7.50
CA VAL A 200 -10.81 -20.08 -8.27
C VAL A 200 -10.98 -18.59 -8.57
N ARG A 201 -9.91 -17.83 -8.33
CA ARG A 201 -9.84 -16.41 -8.67
C ARG A 201 -9.76 -16.24 -10.19
N THR A 202 -10.62 -15.41 -10.75
CA THR A 202 -10.63 -15.11 -12.20
C THR A 202 -9.26 -14.62 -12.67
N ARG A 203 -8.81 -15.11 -13.83
CA ARG A 203 -7.59 -14.62 -14.49
C ARG A 203 -7.86 -13.25 -15.13
N VAL A 204 -7.15 -12.21 -14.69
CA VAL A 204 -7.32 -10.84 -15.18
C VAL A 204 -5.97 -10.32 -15.68
N PRO A 205 -5.64 -10.47 -16.98
CA PRO A 205 -4.53 -9.75 -17.58
C PRO A 205 -4.84 -8.26 -17.65
N ARG A 206 -3.82 -7.43 -17.39
CA ARG A 206 -3.92 -5.97 -17.43
C ARG A 206 -2.78 -5.39 -18.24
N HIS A 207 -3.12 -4.35 -18.96
CA HIS A 207 -2.20 -3.36 -19.51
C HIS A 207 -2.26 -2.11 -18.64
N PHE A 208 -1.11 -1.50 -18.37
CA PHE A 208 -0.98 -0.17 -17.78
C PHE A 208 -0.25 0.72 -18.77
N GLU A 209 -0.77 1.92 -19.00
CA GLU A 209 -0.20 2.89 -19.94
C GLU A 209 1.01 3.64 -19.35
N SER A 210 1.11 3.68 -18.02
CA SER A 210 2.18 4.37 -17.30
C SER A 210 2.39 3.81 -15.89
N LEU A 211 3.54 4.10 -15.29
CA LEU A 211 3.77 3.86 -13.87
C LEU A 211 2.98 4.82 -12.99
N TRP A 212 2.59 5.99 -13.51
CA TRP A 212 1.67 6.90 -12.86
C TRP A 212 0.28 6.27 -12.64
N GLU A 213 -0.26 5.60 -13.66
CA GLU A 213 -1.50 4.83 -13.56
C GLU A 213 -1.37 3.69 -12.54
N ALA A 214 -0.28 2.92 -12.62
CA ALA A 214 -0.02 1.82 -11.70
C ALA A 214 0.08 2.28 -10.24
N MET A 215 0.79 3.40 -9.99
CA MET A 215 0.93 4.03 -8.69
C MET A 215 -0.42 4.47 -8.12
N PHE A 216 -1.22 5.14 -8.93
CA PHE A 216 -2.56 5.57 -8.56
C PHE A 216 -3.48 4.38 -8.24
N GLU A 217 -3.58 3.40 -9.15
CA GLU A 217 -4.48 2.26 -8.99
C GLU A 217 -4.10 1.41 -7.78
N ASN A 218 -2.80 1.18 -7.56
CA ASN A 218 -2.28 0.51 -6.38
C ASN A 218 -2.77 1.18 -5.09
N ALA A 219 -2.72 2.51 -5.01
CA ALA A 219 -3.13 3.23 -3.82
C ALA A 219 -4.66 3.18 -3.60
N ILE A 220 -5.46 3.44 -4.64
CA ILE A 220 -6.92 3.44 -4.51
C ILE A 220 -7.52 2.03 -4.40
N SER A 221 -6.76 0.99 -4.74
CA SER A 221 -7.16 -0.41 -4.52
C SER A 221 -7.60 -0.65 -3.07
N ARG A 222 -6.95 0.03 -2.12
CA ARG A 222 -7.21 -0.14 -0.69
C ARG A 222 -8.52 0.51 -0.23
N ILE A 223 -8.97 1.55 -0.96
CA ILE A 223 -10.29 2.15 -0.79
C ILE A 223 -11.36 1.16 -1.24
N PHE A 224 -11.11 0.46 -2.37
CA PHE A 224 -12.03 -0.56 -2.89
C PHE A 224 -12.15 -1.77 -1.97
N LEU A 225 -11.06 -2.16 -1.30
CA LEU A 225 -11.10 -3.20 -0.26
C LEU A 225 -11.71 -2.72 1.06
N GLY A 226 -11.90 -1.42 1.27
CA GLY A 226 -12.40 -0.87 2.54
C GLY A 226 -11.41 -0.98 3.71
N VAL A 227 -10.12 -1.15 3.40
CA VAL A 227 -9.07 -1.27 4.42
C VAL A 227 -8.38 0.05 4.73
N HIS A 228 -8.53 1.05 3.87
CA HIS A 228 -7.95 2.39 4.03
C HIS A 228 -8.96 3.50 3.72
N TRP A 229 -8.77 4.64 4.39
CA TRP A 229 -9.46 5.89 4.08
C TRP A 229 -8.88 6.51 2.80
N ARG A 230 -9.62 7.45 2.19
CA ARG A 230 -9.12 8.17 0.99
C ARG A 230 -7.81 8.90 1.24
N PHE A 231 -7.67 9.55 2.39
CA PHE A 231 -6.48 10.31 2.77
C PHE A 231 -5.29 9.42 3.16
N ASP A 232 -5.49 8.12 3.42
CA ASP A 232 -4.38 7.19 3.61
C ASP A 232 -3.60 6.99 2.30
N ALA A 233 -4.25 7.16 1.15
CA ALA A 233 -3.65 7.05 -0.17
C ALA A 233 -2.97 8.35 -0.61
N ALA A 234 -3.75 9.43 -0.73
CA ALA A 234 -3.31 10.77 -1.10
C ALA A 234 -4.36 11.79 -0.63
N ALA A 235 -4.08 13.10 -0.73
CA ALA A 235 -5.10 14.12 -0.53
C ALA A 235 -6.31 13.86 -1.45
N ALA A 236 -7.53 13.90 -0.91
CA ALA A 236 -8.73 13.64 -1.71
C ALA A 236 -8.87 14.62 -2.89
N LYS A 237 -8.41 15.86 -2.71
CA LYS A 237 -8.36 16.92 -3.73
C LYS A 237 -7.51 16.57 -4.95
N ASP A 238 -6.50 15.72 -4.77
CA ASP A 238 -5.55 15.37 -5.82
C ASP A 238 -6.05 14.19 -6.67
N ILE A 239 -7.01 13.40 -6.17
CA ILE A 239 -7.43 12.14 -6.81
C ILE A 239 -8.92 12.06 -7.14
N MET A 240 -9.78 12.89 -6.54
CA MET A 240 -11.23 12.86 -6.74
C MET A 240 -11.72 14.10 -7.48
N ILE A 241 -12.85 13.98 -8.19
CA ILE A 241 -13.49 15.10 -8.88
C ILE A 241 -14.18 15.99 -7.83
N PRO A 242 -13.88 17.31 -7.76
CA PRO A 242 -14.48 18.21 -6.77
C PRO A 242 -15.96 18.50 -7.08
N THR A 243 -16.66 19.05 -6.09
CA THR A 243 -17.99 19.66 -6.26
C THR A 243 -17.96 21.10 -5.78
N ASP A 244 -19.08 21.82 -5.93
CA ASP A 244 -19.24 23.18 -5.38
C ASP A 244 -19.25 23.21 -3.85
N THR A 245 -19.36 22.05 -3.20
CA THR A 245 -19.27 21.92 -1.73
C THR A 245 -17.86 21.51 -1.34
N LYS A 246 -17.21 22.35 -0.52
CA LYS A 246 -15.84 22.13 -0.03
C LYS A 246 -15.71 20.75 0.63
N ASP A 247 -14.66 20.02 0.27
CA ASP A 247 -14.29 18.68 0.80
C ASP A 247 -15.33 17.56 0.54
N VAL A 248 -16.31 17.83 -0.33
CA VAL A 248 -17.28 16.88 -0.88
C VAL A 248 -16.97 16.65 -2.36
N TYR A 249 -16.88 15.38 -2.74
CA TYR A 249 -16.39 14.95 -4.05
C TYR A 249 -17.48 14.22 -4.83
N ALA A 250 -17.41 14.32 -6.16
CA ALA A 250 -18.45 13.86 -7.05
C ALA A 250 -18.64 12.34 -7.02
N THR A 251 -19.89 11.92 -7.22
CA THR A 251 -20.28 10.53 -7.44
C THR A 251 -21.03 10.39 -8.75
N ASP A 252 -21.02 9.19 -9.32
CA ASP A 252 -21.90 8.85 -10.42
C ASP A 252 -23.37 8.79 -9.98
N ARG A 253 -24.27 8.53 -10.94
CA ARG A 253 -25.72 8.38 -10.69
C ARG A 253 -26.10 7.27 -9.69
N ASN A 254 -25.19 6.33 -9.42
CA ASN A 254 -25.41 5.21 -8.50
C ASN A 254 -24.79 5.48 -7.12
N GLY A 255 -24.12 6.62 -6.94
CA GLY A 255 -23.40 6.98 -5.70
C GLY A 255 -21.98 6.39 -5.62
N ALA A 256 -21.40 5.92 -6.72
CA ALA A 256 -20.01 5.49 -6.76
C ALA A 256 -19.07 6.69 -6.94
N THR A 257 -17.97 6.75 -6.18
CA THR A 257 -16.99 7.84 -6.27
C THR A 257 -16.38 7.94 -7.67
N LEU A 258 -16.30 9.17 -8.18
CA LEU A 258 -15.58 9.51 -9.41
C LEU A 258 -14.16 9.99 -9.07
N TYR A 259 -13.20 9.51 -9.85
CA TYR A 259 -11.79 9.88 -9.73
C TYR A 259 -11.38 10.76 -10.91
N GLN A 260 -10.35 11.58 -10.71
CA GLN A 260 -9.75 12.34 -11.81
C GLN A 260 -9.12 11.39 -12.84
N ASN A 261 -8.95 11.86 -14.07
CA ASN A 261 -8.21 11.12 -15.07
C ASN A 261 -6.72 11.07 -14.67
N ILE A 262 -6.02 10.02 -15.10
CA ILE A 262 -4.63 9.77 -14.69
C ILE A 262 -3.72 10.91 -15.11
N GLU A 263 -3.96 11.46 -16.30
CA GLU A 263 -3.21 12.57 -16.89
C GLU A 263 -3.31 13.87 -16.08
N ASP A 264 -4.39 14.05 -15.33
CA ASP A 264 -4.69 15.28 -14.58
C ASP A 264 -4.24 15.21 -13.12
N ILE A 265 -3.99 14.02 -12.58
CA ILE A 265 -3.61 13.83 -11.17
C ILE A 265 -2.23 14.43 -10.90
N ARG A 266 -2.15 15.26 -9.85
CA ARG A 266 -0.92 15.84 -9.29
C ARG A 266 -0.97 15.76 -7.76
N TYR A 267 0.05 15.17 -7.13
CA TYR A 267 0.09 14.95 -5.67
C TYR A 267 0.68 16.15 -4.93
N GLU A 268 0.01 17.29 -5.00
CA GLU A 268 0.52 18.60 -4.55
C GLU A 268 -0.16 19.15 -3.30
N THR A 269 -1.34 18.63 -2.93
CA THR A 269 -2.05 19.18 -1.78
C THR A 269 -1.34 18.78 -0.48
N THR A 270 -0.92 19.80 0.27
CA THR A 270 -0.26 19.64 1.57
C THR A 270 -1.20 19.96 2.74
N GLY A 271 -0.78 19.57 3.94
CA GLY A 271 -1.45 19.91 5.19
C GLY A 271 -0.47 20.30 6.30
N THR A 272 -1.00 20.77 7.42
CA THR A 272 -0.23 21.11 8.62
C THR A 272 -0.07 19.89 9.55
N ARG A 273 0.94 19.89 10.40
CA ARG A 273 1.11 18.90 11.49
C ARG A 273 1.25 19.63 12.81
N GLU A 274 0.48 19.20 13.82
CA GLU A 274 0.58 19.78 15.16
C GLU A 274 2.00 19.58 15.72
N GLY A 275 2.58 20.64 16.30
CA GLY A 275 3.95 20.61 16.83
C GLY A 275 5.08 20.79 15.80
N PHE A 276 4.77 20.94 14.51
CA PHE A 276 5.76 21.16 13.46
C PHE A 276 5.40 22.36 12.59
N GLU A 277 6.37 23.21 12.29
CA GLU A 277 6.20 24.28 11.30
C GLU A 277 6.26 23.72 9.87
N GLY A 278 5.50 24.32 8.96
CA GLY A 278 5.54 24.02 7.53
C GLY A 278 4.33 23.27 6.99
N GLN A 279 4.50 22.74 5.79
CA GLN A 279 3.48 22.03 5.00
C GLN A 279 3.99 20.63 4.67
N PHE A 280 3.16 19.62 4.87
CA PHE A 280 3.52 18.21 4.78
C PHE A 280 2.63 17.49 3.75
N PRO A 281 3.15 16.45 3.07
CA PRO A 281 2.35 15.65 2.16
C PRO A 281 1.23 14.91 2.90
N ILE A 282 0.11 14.68 2.21
CA ILE A 282 -1.04 13.94 2.75
C ILE A 282 -1.11 12.56 2.09
N GLY A 283 -1.03 11.50 2.90
CA GLY A 283 -1.17 10.12 2.44
C GLY A 283 0.13 9.47 1.94
N GLY A 284 0.03 8.19 1.60
CA GLY A 284 1.20 7.37 1.28
C GLY A 284 1.87 7.67 -0.06
N ILE A 285 1.12 8.01 -1.12
CA ILE A 285 1.72 8.26 -2.44
C ILE A 285 2.78 9.37 -2.37
N PRO A 286 2.45 10.61 -1.94
CA PRO A 286 3.44 11.68 -1.91
C PRO A 286 4.59 11.41 -0.92
N LEU A 287 4.34 10.68 0.18
CA LEU A 287 5.40 10.21 1.09
C LEU A 287 6.40 9.29 0.35
N GLY A 288 5.89 8.29 -0.38
CA GLY A 288 6.72 7.37 -1.15
C GLY A 288 7.48 8.08 -2.27
N MET A 289 6.82 9.00 -2.98
CA MET A 289 7.46 9.81 -4.03
C MET A 289 8.62 10.65 -3.48
N GLY A 290 8.43 11.30 -2.33
CA GLY A 290 9.47 12.08 -1.66
C GLY A 290 10.69 11.23 -1.31
N ILE A 291 10.48 10.06 -0.72
CA ILE A 291 11.54 9.09 -0.37
C ILE A 291 12.34 8.67 -1.61
N ALA A 292 11.64 8.29 -2.69
CA ALA A 292 12.31 7.88 -3.92
C ALA A 292 13.12 9.01 -4.57
N ASN A 293 12.58 10.23 -4.56
CA ASN A 293 13.27 11.39 -5.10
C ASN A 293 14.56 11.70 -4.33
N GLU A 294 14.49 11.70 -3.00
CA GLU A 294 15.65 11.95 -2.13
C GLU A 294 16.75 10.90 -2.32
N ILE A 295 16.39 9.61 -2.32
CA ILE A 295 17.36 8.52 -2.52
C ILE A 295 18.01 8.59 -3.91
N PHE A 296 17.23 8.92 -4.94
CA PHE A 296 17.73 9.03 -6.30
C PHE A 296 18.70 10.21 -6.44
N GLU A 297 18.36 11.37 -5.89
CA GLU A 297 19.19 12.58 -5.87
C GLU A 297 20.47 12.41 -5.06
N ALA A 298 20.40 11.66 -3.96
CA ALA A 298 21.55 11.25 -3.18
C ALA A 298 22.42 10.18 -3.89
N ASN A 299 21.98 9.67 -5.04
CA ASN A 299 22.66 8.63 -5.82
C ASN A 299 22.87 7.32 -5.02
N LEU A 300 21.85 6.89 -4.26
CA LEU A 300 21.88 5.67 -3.44
C LEU A 300 23.05 5.67 -2.43
N ARG A 301 23.22 6.78 -1.71
CA ARG A 301 24.20 6.88 -0.61
C ARG A 301 23.58 6.44 0.71
N PRO A 302 24.37 5.86 1.64
CA PRO A 302 23.89 5.56 2.98
C PRO A 302 23.44 6.83 3.72
N THR A 303 22.36 6.71 4.48
CA THR A 303 21.93 7.73 5.44
C THR A 303 23.05 8.02 6.44
N PRO A 304 23.43 9.29 6.66
CA PRO A 304 24.49 9.66 7.60
C PRO A 304 24.26 9.09 9.00
N LYS A 305 25.33 8.63 9.66
CA LYS A 305 25.22 7.93 10.95
C LYS A 305 24.69 8.83 12.07
N GLU A 306 25.02 10.11 11.99
CA GLU A 306 24.62 11.16 12.91
C GLU A 306 23.11 11.44 12.95
N ILE A 307 22.37 11.03 11.90
CA ILE A 307 20.91 11.17 11.83
C ILE A 307 20.17 9.82 11.95
N GLN A 308 20.89 8.73 12.18
CA GLN A 308 20.27 7.44 12.47
C GLN A 308 19.61 7.46 13.85
N PRO A 309 18.49 6.73 14.06
CA PRO A 309 17.91 6.57 15.38
C PRO A 309 18.95 6.00 16.35
N MET A 310 19.24 6.75 17.42
CA MET A 310 20.07 6.24 18.51
C MET A 310 19.18 5.47 19.50
N PRO A 311 19.66 4.36 20.08
CA PRO A 311 18.99 3.73 21.20
C PRO A 311 18.70 4.77 22.29
N PRO A 312 17.59 4.67 23.04
CA PRO A 312 17.42 5.48 24.24
C PRO A 312 18.65 5.30 25.11
N ALA A 313 19.19 6.40 25.65
CA ALA A 313 20.27 6.30 26.63
C ALA A 313 19.84 5.31 27.72
N GLU A 314 20.69 4.32 28.05
CA GLU A 314 20.41 3.43 29.17
C GLU A 314 20.04 4.30 30.37
N PRO A 315 18.90 4.07 31.04
CA PRO A 315 18.61 4.79 32.27
C PRO A 315 19.80 4.53 33.20
N ALA A 316 20.42 5.61 33.66
CA ALA A 316 21.50 5.54 34.63
C ALA A 316 21.05 4.58 35.73
N LYS A 317 21.82 3.49 35.96
CA LYS A 317 21.56 2.53 37.04
C LYS A 317 21.63 3.29 38.36
N THR A 318 20.54 3.90 38.79
CA THR A 318 20.37 4.30 40.17
C THR A 318 20.21 3.01 40.95
N HIS A 319 21.26 2.62 41.67
CA HIS A 319 21.16 1.64 42.74
C HIS A 319 20.15 2.16 43.78
N GLN A 320 18.87 1.86 43.59
CA GLN A 320 17.91 1.83 44.68
C GLN A 320 17.76 0.38 45.10
N GLY A 321 18.01 0.14 46.39
CA GLY A 321 18.05 -1.17 47.01
C GLY A 321 16.76 -1.94 46.76
N SER A 322 16.92 -3.25 46.57
CA SER A 322 15.84 -4.21 46.50
C SER A 322 15.02 -4.22 47.79
N GLU A 323 13.78 -3.76 47.74
CA GLU A 323 12.74 -4.25 48.65
C GLU A 323 11.92 -5.31 47.90
N GLN A 324 12.08 -6.56 48.30
CA GLN A 324 11.23 -7.66 47.89
C GLN A 324 9.84 -7.47 48.50
N VAL A 325 8.84 -7.20 47.66
CA VAL A 325 7.43 -7.32 48.06
C VAL A 325 7.03 -8.79 47.94
N VAL A 326 7.05 -9.50 49.06
CA VAL A 326 6.48 -10.85 49.19
C VAL A 326 4.97 -10.72 49.38
N MET A 327 4.18 -11.08 48.36
CA MET A 327 2.73 -11.22 48.52
C MET A 327 2.43 -12.50 49.29
N GLY A 328 2.10 -12.37 50.57
CA GLY A 328 1.60 -13.46 51.42
C GLY A 328 0.19 -13.87 51.02
N LEU A 329 -0.01 -15.16 50.77
CA LEU A 329 -1.33 -15.79 50.68
C LEU A 329 -1.96 -15.87 52.10
N PRO A 330 -3.26 -15.60 52.27
CA PRO A 330 -3.92 -15.75 53.56
C PRO A 330 -4.14 -17.23 53.87
N SER A 331 -3.68 -17.64 55.05
CA SER A 331 -3.93 -18.96 55.65
C SER A 331 -5.39 -19.07 56.08
N GLU A 332 -6.12 -20.05 55.55
CA GLU A 332 -7.32 -20.58 56.19
C GLU A 332 -6.92 -21.35 57.45
N GLN A 333 -7.57 -21.07 58.59
CA GLN A 333 -7.91 -21.99 59.68
C GLN A 333 -8.73 -21.25 60.77
N PRO A 334 -9.47 -21.96 61.64
CA PRO A 334 -9.59 -23.41 61.77
C PRO A 334 -10.95 -24.01 61.35
#